data_AF-A0A109WDZ2-F1
#
_entry.id   AF-A0A109WDZ2-F1
#
_cell.length_a   1.000
_cell.length_b   1.000
_cell.length_c   1.000
_cell.angle_alpha   90.00
_cell.angle_beta   90.00
_cell.angle_gamma   90.00
#
_symmetry.space_group_name_H-M   'P 1'
#
loop_
_entity.id
_entity.type
_entity.pdbx_description
1 polymer ?
#
loop_
_entity_poly.entity_id
_entity_poly.type
_entity_poly.pdbx_seq_one_letter_code
_entity_poly.pdbx_strand_id
1 'polypeptide(L)'
;MFHDFQKGGPLHDLLTYVQHDDTLDLEFRGEYAANIYYRGGSLFRIDRGVMGYTLTFDTKYNAGMAANPSICVAVERIPLYKHAMDVWFAENRKYEREFQQVVVRENNRHGAISHATDYYIADVEYVYRDAEGTNARFDMVAVKWPSTVSARKDEGAPTLAVIEMKYGDDALDGSAGLVAHLNDVQAFVGGAAMHQFCADMAKVFRQKCELGLISDMAGKKHHITISEENIELIFLIANHDPDKTRLRAAVNQMANLVAHQPYPFAIKFAASSMMGYALYADPMKTLGEMQEMLEKKA
;
A
#
# COMPACT_ATOMS: atom_id res chain seq x y z
N MET A 1 -1.17 8.08 19.03
CA MET A 1 -0.46 6.80 19.23
C MET A 1 1.00 6.87 18.82
N PHE A 2 1.36 7.55 17.72
CA PHE A 2 2.71 7.71 17.18
C PHE A 2 3.87 7.77 18.20
N HIS A 3 3.83 8.67 19.18
CA HIS A 3 4.90 8.83 20.17
C HIS A 3 5.15 7.58 21.02
N ASP A 4 4.13 6.74 21.23
CA ASP A 4 4.24 5.54 22.06
C ASP A 4 4.97 4.40 21.35
N PHE A 5 5.19 4.50 20.03
CA PHE A 5 6.07 3.60 19.27
C PHE A 5 7.54 4.07 19.29
N GLN A 6 7.80 5.32 19.65
CA GLN A 6 9.16 5.85 19.74
C GLN A 6 9.89 5.26 20.97
N LYS A 7 11.22 5.40 21.00
CA LYS A 7 12.06 4.87 22.07
C LYS A 7 11.57 5.36 23.44
N GLY A 8 11.34 4.42 24.36
CA GLY A 8 10.80 4.68 25.70
C GLY A 8 9.28 4.63 25.79
N GLY A 9 8.57 4.52 24.67
CA GLY A 9 7.13 4.30 24.63
C GLY A 9 6.73 2.84 24.82
N PRO A 10 5.48 2.57 25.27
CA PRO A 10 5.01 1.20 25.57
C PRO A 10 4.85 0.28 24.35
N LEU A 11 4.84 0.83 23.12
CA LEU A 11 4.73 0.06 21.88
C LEU A 11 6.09 -0.07 21.17
N HIS A 12 7.17 0.40 21.76
CA HIS A 12 8.49 0.45 21.11
C HIS A 12 9.02 -0.92 20.72
N ASP A 13 8.79 -1.95 21.55
CA ASP A 13 9.26 -3.31 21.26
C ASP A 13 8.50 -3.94 20.09
N LEU A 14 7.21 -3.59 19.91
CA LEU A 14 6.44 -3.98 18.73
C LEU A 14 7.00 -3.31 17.47
N LEU A 15 7.27 -2.00 17.51
CA LEU A 15 7.91 -1.31 16.37
C LEU A 15 9.25 -1.95 16.04
N THR A 16 10.08 -2.21 17.05
CA THR A 16 11.40 -2.80 16.86
C THR A 16 11.30 -4.17 16.18
N TYR A 17 10.30 -4.98 16.52
CA TYR A 17 10.04 -6.23 15.82
C TYR A 17 9.64 -5.99 14.35
N VAL A 18 8.68 -5.09 14.10
CA VAL A 18 8.21 -4.74 12.74
C VAL A 18 9.34 -4.18 11.87
N GLN A 19 10.28 -3.42 12.45
CA GLN A 19 11.44 -2.89 11.72
C GLN A 19 12.39 -4.00 11.25
N HIS A 20 12.54 -5.08 12.03
CA HIS A 20 13.43 -6.20 11.71
C HIS A 20 12.76 -7.31 10.87
N ASP A 21 11.42 -7.34 10.83
CA ASP A 21 10.65 -8.30 10.03
C ASP A 21 9.97 -7.59 8.86
N ASP A 22 10.60 -7.64 7.68
CA ASP A 22 10.12 -6.97 6.46
C ASP A 22 8.84 -7.58 5.86
N THR A 23 8.32 -8.66 6.46
CA THR A 23 7.02 -9.24 6.12
C THR A 23 5.87 -8.62 6.91
N LEU A 24 6.17 -7.77 7.89
CA LEU A 24 5.19 -7.05 8.70
C LEU A 24 5.08 -5.60 8.25
N ASP A 25 3.87 -5.10 8.26
CA ASP A 25 3.56 -3.72 7.89
C ASP A 25 2.74 -3.03 8.98
N LEU A 26 3.21 -1.86 9.45
CA LEU A 26 2.54 -1.08 10.49
C LEU A 26 1.83 0.11 9.86
N GLU A 27 0.52 0.13 10.05
CA GLU A 27 -0.36 1.18 9.53
C GLU A 27 -1.12 1.89 10.63
N PHE A 28 -1.21 3.22 10.53
CA PHE A 28 -1.97 4.04 11.46
C PHE A 28 -3.45 4.10 11.04
N ARG A 29 -4.34 4.11 12.02
CA ARG A 29 -5.79 4.23 11.83
C ARG A 29 -6.29 5.40 12.68
N GLY A 30 -5.95 6.61 12.24
CA GLY A 30 -6.14 7.83 13.00
C GLY A 30 -5.27 7.89 14.26
N GLU A 31 -5.71 8.66 15.27
CA GLU A 31 -4.90 8.93 16.47
C GLU A 31 -4.84 7.80 17.49
N TYR A 32 -5.85 6.92 17.46
CA TYR A 32 -6.17 5.98 18.54
C TYR A 32 -6.12 4.52 18.14
N ALA A 33 -5.89 4.21 16.86
CA ALA A 33 -5.73 2.84 16.40
C ALA A 33 -4.52 2.68 15.46
N ALA A 34 -3.98 1.47 15.42
CA ALA A 34 -2.99 1.04 14.44
C ALA A 34 -3.19 -0.45 14.14
N ASN A 35 -2.68 -0.90 13.00
CA ASN A 35 -2.72 -2.30 12.59
C ASN A 35 -1.32 -2.75 12.19
N ILE A 36 -0.89 -3.89 12.72
CA ILE A 36 0.24 -4.64 12.16
C ILE A 36 -0.35 -5.71 11.25
N TYR A 37 -0.02 -5.65 9.97
CA TYR A 37 -0.48 -6.60 8.99
C TYR A 37 0.59 -7.65 8.66
N TYR A 38 0.12 -8.83 8.27
CA TYR A 38 0.93 -9.95 7.77
C TYR A 38 0.15 -10.70 6.68
N ARG A 39 0.74 -10.86 5.50
CA ARG A 39 0.14 -11.54 4.32
C ARG A 39 -1.27 -11.05 3.97
N GLY A 40 -1.50 -9.75 4.09
CA GLY A 40 -2.78 -9.12 3.79
C GLY A 40 -3.87 -9.27 4.87
N GLY A 41 -3.54 -9.89 6.02
CA GLY A 41 -4.40 -9.95 7.20
C GLY A 41 -3.91 -9.07 8.33
N SER A 42 -4.81 -8.63 9.19
CA SER A 42 -4.44 -7.98 10.45
C SER A 42 -3.86 -9.03 11.40
N LEU A 43 -2.55 -8.97 11.67
CA LEU A 43 -1.89 -9.77 12.70
C LEU A 43 -2.32 -9.25 14.08
N PHE A 44 -2.10 -7.96 14.34
CA PHE A 44 -2.62 -7.30 15.53
C PHE A 44 -3.28 -5.99 15.17
N ARG A 45 -4.53 -5.83 15.58
CA ARG A 45 -5.13 -4.51 15.73
C ARG A 45 -4.78 -3.97 17.11
N ILE A 46 -4.32 -2.73 17.18
CA ILE A 46 -3.91 -2.04 18.40
C ILE A 46 -4.89 -0.88 18.59
N ASP A 47 -5.65 -0.89 19.68
CA ASP A 47 -6.55 0.21 20.04
C ASP A 47 -6.07 0.85 21.35
N ARG A 48 -6.01 2.18 21.37
CA ARG A 48 -5.72 2.96 22.58
C ARG A 48 -6.99 3.12 23.39
N GLY A 49 -6.97 2.62 24.62
CA GLY A 49 -7.99 2.86 25.64
C GLY A 49 -7.56 3.88 26.69
N VAL A 50 -8.42 4.09 27.69
CA VAL A 50 -8.16 5.01 28.81
C VAL A 50 -6.95 4.56 29.65
N MET A 51 -6.79 3.25 29.85
CA MET A 51 -5.78 2.66 30.73
C MET A 51 -4.56 2.07 30.01
N GLY A 52 -4.44 2.27 28.69
CA GLY A 52 -3.34 1.71 27.91
C GLY A 52 -3.78 1.20 26.54
N TYR A 53 -3.27 0.04 26.15
CA TYR A 53 -3.44 -0.52 24.81
C TYR A 53 -4.06 -1.91 24.85
N THR A 54 -5.02 -2.15 23.94
CA THR A 54 -5.58 -3.46 23.68
C THR A 54 -5.05 -3.95 22.34
N LEU A 55 -4.36 -5.10 22.34
CA LEU A 55 -4.05 -5.83 21.14
C LEU A 55 -5.17 -6.82 20.86
N THR A 56 -5.56 -6.95 19.59
CA THR A 56 -6.57 -7.91 19.13
C THR A 56 -6.02 -8.74 17.99
N PHE A 57 -6.03 -10.06 18.17
CA PHE A 57 -5.79 -11.09 17.16
C PHE A 57 -7.13 -11.74 16.79
N ASP A 58 -7.38 -11.90 15.49
CA ASP A 58 -8.61 -12.50 14.99
C ASP A 58 -8.54 -14.03 15.12
N THR A 59 -9.34 -14.59 16.03
CA THR A 59 -9.37 -16.02 16.32
C THR A 59 -9.91 -16.87 15.18
N LYS A 60 -10.41 -16.27 14.08
CA LYS A 60 -10.68 -17.03 12.84
C LYS A 60 -9.43 -17.72 12.31
N TYR A 61 -8.25 -17.13 12.53
CA TYR A 61 -6.98 -17.72 12.10
C TYR A 61 -6.64 -18.95 12.94
N ASN A 62 -6.98 -18.92 14.24
CA ASN A 62 -6.88 -20.06 15.14
C ASN A 62 -7.68 -19.82 16.42
N ALA A 63 -8.71 -20.64 16.65
CA ALA A 63 -9.62 -20.51 17.80
C ALA A 63 -8.96 -20.81 19.16
N GLY A 64 -7.82 -21.50 19.17
CA GLY A 64 -7.06 -21.82 20.38
C GLY A 64 -6.07 -20.73 20.81
N MET A 65 -5.91 -19.66 20.01
CA MET A 65 -5.01 -18.56 20.35
C MET A 65 -5.72 -17.49 21.19
N ALA A 66 -4.95 -16.83 22.07
CA ALA A 66 -5.46 -15.71 22.84
C ALA A 66 -5.84 -14.55 21.90
N ALA A 67 -7.11 -14.14 21.94
CA ALA A 67 -7.64 -13.04 21.14
C ALA A 67 -7.05 -11.68 21.56
N ASN A 68 -6.71 -11.51 22.84
CA ASN A 68 -6.18 -10.25 23.37
C ASN A 68 -4.88 -10.47 24.17
N PRO A 69 -3.76 -10.77 23.49
CA PRO A 69 -2.48 -10.90 24.17
C PRO A 69 -2.05 -9.55 24.77
N SER A 70 -1.30 -9.59 25.87
CA SER A 70 -0.55 -8.42 26.31
C SER A 70 0.54 -8.07 25.28
N ILE A 71 1.03 -6.83 25.28
CA ILE A 71 2.10 -6.39 24.37
C ILE A 71 3.33 -7.32 24.47
N CYS A 72 3.76 -7.65 25.70
CA CYS A 72 4.89 -8.53 25.93
C CYS A 72 4.68 -9.93 25.32
N VAL A 73 3.51 -10.54 25.56
CA VAL A 73 3.16 -11.85 25.00
C VAL A 73 3.05 -11.79 23.48
N ALA A 74 2.50 -10.70 22.94
CA ALA A 74 2.41 -10.50 21.50
C ALA A 74 3.79 -10.48 20.86
N VAL A 75 4.71 -9.63 21.34
CA VAL A 75 6.09 -9.53 20.83
C VAL A 75 6.80 -10.88 20.89
N GLU A 76 6.74 -11.58 22.03
CA GLU A 76 7.37 -12.89 22.22
C GLU A 76 6.82 -13.95 21.25
N ARG A 77 5.52 -13.87 20.93
CA ARG A 77 4.80 -14.92 20.19
C ARG A 77 4.42 -14.54 18.77
N ILE A 78 4.90 -13.42 18.22
CA ILE A 78 4.67 -13.05 16.81
C ILE A 78 4.85 -14.24 15.86
N PRO A 79 5.93 -15.06 15.95
CA PRO A 79 6.08 -16.23 15.09
C PRO A 79 4.91 -17.23 15.14
N LEU A 80 4.33 -17.46 16.32
CA LEU A 80 3.18 -18.37 16.48
C LEU A 80 1.91 -17.78 15.88
N TYR A 81 1.69 -16.47 16.05
CA TYR A 81 0.54 -15.78 15.46
C TYR A 81 0.64 -15.73 13.93
N LYS A 82 1.85 -15.49 13.38
CA LYS A 82 2.12 -15.60 11.94
C LYS A 82 1.83 -17.01 11.42
N HIS A 83 2.30 -18.04 12.13
CA HIS A 83 2.04 -19.42 11.74
C HIS A 83 0.55 -19.76 11.70
N ALA A 84 -0.24 -19.30 12.67
CA ALA A 84 -1.69 -19.47 12.64
C ALA A 84 -2.33 -18.81 11.40
N MET A 85 -1.87 -17.61 11.03
CA MET A 85 -2.30 -16.95 9.81
C MET A 85 -1.86 -17.71 8.55
N ASP A 86 -0.65 -18.26 8.51
CA ASP A 86 -0.16 -19.06 7.38
C ASP A 86 -1.02 -20.29 7.12
N VAL A 87 -1.36 -21.03 8.18
CA VAL A 87 -2.25 -22.20 8.08
C VAL A 87 -3.62 -21.79 7.55
N TRP A 88 -4.19 -20.68 8.05
CA TRP A 88 -5.48 -20.20 7.58
C TRP A 88 -5.45 -19.72 6.12
N PHE A 89 -4.41 -18.99 5.72
CA PHE A 89 -4.24 -18.46 4.36
C PHE A 89 -3.90 -19.52 3.32
N ALA A 90 -3.42 -20.69 3.73
CA ALA A 90 -3.25 -21.83 2.83
C ALA A 90 -4.58 -22.23 2.16
N GLU A 91 -5.68 -22.12 2.91
CA GLU A 91 -7.04 -22.43 2.46
C GLU A 91 -7.83 -21.18 2.04
N ASN A 92 -7.55 -20.03 2.67
CA ASN A 92 -8.32 -18.79 2.51
C ASN A 92 -7.49 -17.66 1.89
N ARG A 93 -6.91 -17.91 0.72
CA ARG A 93 -5.95 -17.02 0.04
C ARG A 93 -6.48 -15.59 -0.12
N LYS A 94 -5.62 -14.60 0.10
CA LYS A 94 -5.89 -13.16 -0.05
C LYS A 94 -4.81 -12.48 -0.88
N TYR A 95 -4.60 -12.95 -2.10
CA TYR A 95 -3.47 -12.52 -2.93
C TYR A 95 -3.42 -11.01 -3.17
N GLU A 96 -4.53 -10.33 -3.48
CA GLU A 96 -4.49 -8.87 -3.67
C GLU A 96 -3.90 -8.15 -2.46
N ARG A 97 -4.35 -8.50 -1.25
CA ARG A 97 -3.85 -7.91 0.01
C ARG A 97 -2.42 -8.33 0.35
N GLU A 98 -2.06 -9.57 0.08
CA GLU A 98 -0.68 -10.05 0.27
C GLU A 98 0.28 -9.29 -0.66
N PHE A 99 -0.12 -9.08 -1.91
CA PHE A 99 0.69 -8.36 -2.88
C PHE A 99 0.71 -6.85 -2.64
N GLN A 100 -0.32 -6.25 -2.01
CA GLN A 100 -0.22 -4.88 -1.50
C GLN A 100 0.96 -4.73 -0.53
N GLN A 101 1.16 -5.68 0.40
CA GLN A 101 2.34 -5.66 1.29
C GLN A 101 3.66 -5.88 0.56
N VAL A 102 3.67 -6.70 -0.49
CA VAL A 102 4.84 -6.83 -1.34
C VAL A 102 5.18 -5.47 -1.96
N VAL A 103 4.19 -4.75 -2.48
CA VAL A 103 4.40 -3.40 -3.03
C VAL A 103 4.94 -2.44 -1.97
N VAL A 104 4.42 -2.46 -0.74
CA VAL A 104 4.98 -1.69 0.39
C VAL A 104 6.45 -2.04 0.59
N ARG A 105 6.78 -3.32 0.67
CA ARG A 105 8.15 -3.79 0.93
C ARG A 105 9.12 -3.33 -0.15
N GLU A 106 8.77 -3.50 -1.43
CA GLU A 106 9.62 -3.10 -2.57
C GLU A 106 9.86 -1.58 -2.61
N ASN A 107 8.88 -0.78 -2.18
CA ASN A 107 8.96 0.69 -2.25
C ASN A 107 9.45 1.36 -0.97
N ASN A 108 9.41 0.68 0.18
CA ASN A 108 9.73 1.31 1.47
C ASN A 108 10.90 0.64 2.24
N ARG A 109 11.23 -0.64 1.98
CA ARG A 109 12.00 -1.47 2.93
C ARG A 109 13.32 -2.05 2.41
N HIS A 110 13.68 -1.87 1.14
CA HIS A 110 14.88 -2.43 0.50
C HIS A 110 16.01 -1.42 0.26
N GLY A 111 16.15 -0.41 1.13
CA GLY A 111 17.23 0.56 1.11
C GLY A 111 17.40 1.20 -0.27
N ALA A 112 18.62 1.17 -0.83
CA ALA A 112 18.91 1.78 -2.13
C ALA A 112 17.95 1.38 -3.28
N ILE A 113 17.39 0.16 -3.25
CA ILE A 113 16.40 -0.29 -4.25
C ILE A 113 15.11 0.52 -4.08
N SER A 114 14.56 0.56 -2.86
CA SER A 114 13.38 1.35 -2.52
C SER A 114 13.61 2.85 -2.69
N HIS A 115 14.80 3.35 -2.38
CA HIS A 115 15.15 4.77 -2.59
C HIS A 115 15.15 5.19 -4.06
N ALA A 116 15.42 4.24 -4.98
CA ALA A 116 15.38 4.49 -6.41
C ALA A 116 13.96 4.52 -6.99
N THR A 117 12.94 4.18 -6.20
CA THR A 117 11.54 4.28 -6.65
C THR A 117 11.03 5.72 -6.55
N ASP A 118 10.01 6.01 -7.36
CA ASP A 118 9.34 7.32 -7.37
C ASP A 118 8.15 7.39 -6.40
N TYR A 119 7.80 6.28 -5.76
CA TYR A 119 6.59 6.14 -4.96
C TYR A 119 6.93 5.49 -3.62
N TYR A 120 6.42 6.04 -2.53
CA TYR A 120 6.41 5.40 -1.22
C TYR A 120 5.00 5.09 -0.82
N ILE A 121 4.76 3.91 -0.28
CA ILE A 121 3.42 3.54 0.18
C ILE A 121 3.19 4.14 1.56
N ALA A 122 2.26 5.08 1.65
CA ALA A 122 1.89 5.76 2.88
C ALA A 122 0.88 4.96 3.68
N ASP A 123 -0.06 4.29 3.02
CA ASP A 123 -1.09 3.47 3.67
C ASP A 123 -1.55 2.33 2.75
N VAL A 124 -2.04 1.24 3.33
CA VAL A 124 -2.73 0.13 2.66
C VAL A 124 -4.08 -0.12 3.32
N GLU A 125 -5.07 -0.57 2.55
CA GLU A 125 -6.45 -0.75 3.03
C GLU A 125 -7.02 0.54 3.65
N TYR A 126 -6.72 1.68 3.02
CA TYR A 126 -7.12 3.00 3.49
C TYR A 126 -8.63 3.14 3.49
N VAL A 127 -9.16 3.76 4.54
CA VAL A 127 -10.59 4.04 4.69
C VAL A 127 -10.75 5.49 5.09
N TYR A 128 -11.41 6.26 4.24
CA TYR A 128 -11.86 7.60 4.56
C TYR A 128 -13.34 7.58 4.92
N ARG A 129 -13.69 8.27 6.02
CA ARG A 129 -15.06 8.58 6.39
C ARG A 129 -15.12 9.99 6.95
N ASP A 130 -15.99 10.82 6.40
CA ASP A 130 -16.31 12.12 6.98
C ASP A 130 -17.68 12.15 7.64
N ALA A 131 -17.96 13.26 8.33
CA ALA A 131 -19.23 13.52 8.98
C ALA A 131 -20.38 13.72 7.98
N GLU A 132 -20.08 13.98 6.72
CA GLU A 132 -21.02 14.26 5.63
C GLU A 132 -21.45 12.99 4.88
N GLY A 133 -20.87 11.84 5.24
CA GLY A 133 -21.24 10.53 4.73
C GLY A 133 -20.40 10.07 3.54
N THR A 134 -19.38 10.81 3.13
CA THR A 134 -18.40 10.36 2.15
C THR A 134 -17.66 9.16 2.72
N ASN A 135 -17.69 8.05 2.00
CA ASN A 135 -16.96 6.84 2.35
C ASN A 135 -16.14 6.42 1.14
N ALA A 136 -14.82 6.44 1.28
CA ALA A 136 -13.91 5.97 0.26
C ALA A 136 -13.02 4.88 0.84
N ARG A 137 -12.69 3.89 0.02
CA ARG A 137 -11.74 2.85 0.33
C ARG A 137 -10.78 2.69 -0.82
N PHE A 138 -9.50 2.70 -0.52
CA PHE A 138 -8.45 2.51 -1.50
C PHE A 138 -7.56 1.36 -1.04
N ASP A 139 -7.13 0.53 -1.99
CA ASP A 139 -6.20 -0.55 -1.70
C ASP A 139 -4.88 -0.02 -1.15
N MET A 140 -4.30 1.00 -1.79
CA MET A 140 -3.10 1.66 -1.29
C MET A 140 -3.10 3.16 -1.61
N VAL A 141 -2.45 3.93 -0.77
CA VAL A 141 -2.15 5.34 -0.99
C VAL A 141 -0.65 5.54 -0.97
N ALA A 142 -0.12 6.18 -2.00
CA ALA A 142 1.30 6.44 -2.13
C ALA A 142 1.61 7.93 -2.18
N VAL A 143 2.75 8.31 -1.58
CA VAL A 143 3.40 9.59 -1.83
C VAL A 143 4.30 9.42 -3.05
N LYS A 144 3.94 10.10 -4.13
CA LYS A 144 4.80 10.20 -5.31
C LYS A 144 5.83 11.28 -5.05
N TRP A 145 7.09 10.89 -4.98
CA TRP A 145 8.22 11.79 -4.86
C TRP A 145 9.32 11.30 -5.82
N PRO A 146 9.48 11.93 -6.99
CA PRO A 146 10.42 11.45 -8.00
C PRO A 146 11.82 11.26 -7.43
N SER A 147 12.47 10.15 -7.79
CA SER A 147 13.82 9.72 -7.37
C SER A 147 14.94 10.64 -7.88
N THR A 148 14.63 11.67 -8.66
CA THR A 148 15.61 12.63 -9.15
C THR A 148 16.15 13.52 -8.03
N VAL A 149 17.45 13.85 -8.10
CA VAL A 149 18.12 14.66 -7.09
C VAL A 149 17.46 16.02 -6.87
N SER A 150 16.94 16.64 -7.94
CA SER A 150 16.22 17.93 -7.86
C SER A 150 14.90 17.79 -7.11
N ALA A 151 14.08 16.80 -7.46
CA ALA A 151 12.81 16.57 -6.81
C ALA A 151 12.99 16.24 -5.31
N ARG A 152 13.97 15.41 -4.95
CA ARG A 152 14.23 15.02 -3.55
C ARG A 152 14.73 16.15 -2.63
N LYS A 153 15.16 17.28 -3.20
CA LYS A 153 15.50 18.49 -2.43
C LYS A 153 14.27 19.33 -2.09
N ASP A 154 13.24 19.28 -2.92
CA ASP A 154 12.02 20.07 -2.79
C ASP A 154 10.98 19.32 -1.95
N GLU A 155 10.76 19.78 -0.72
CA GLU A 155 9.81 19.17 0.23
C GLU A 155 8.34 19.51 -0.11
N GLY A 156 8.08 20.37 -1.10
CA GLY A 156 6.77 20.65 -1.67
C GLY A 156 6.47 19.96 -3.00
N ALA A 157 7.46 19.29 -3.60
CA ALA A 157 7.30 18.49 -4.81
C ALA A 157 6.36 17.26 -4.69
N PRO A 158 6.17 16.62 -3.51
CA PRO A 158 5.36 15.41 -3.43
C PRO A 158 3.90 15.59 -3.83
N THR A 159 3.36 14.60 -4.53
CA THR A 159 1.92 14.47 -4.84
C THR A 159 1.38 13.12 -4.38
N LEU A 160 0.08 12.89 -4.49
CA LEU A 160 -0.52 11.58 -4.16
C LEU A 160 -0.72 10.70 -5.38
N ALA A 161 -0.64 9.39 -5.14
CA ALA A 161 -1.23 8.39 -6.00
C ALA A 161 -2.15 7.48 -5.17
N VAL A 162 -3.35 7.23 -5.69
CA VAL A 162 -4.22 6.15 -5.25
C VAL A 162 -3.89 4.94 -6.13
N ILE A 163 -3.65 3.79 -5.51
CA ILE A 163 -3.28 2.58 -6.23
C ILE A 163 -4.30 1.49 -5.94
N GLU A 164 -4.86 0.93 -7.01
CA GLU A 164 -5.79 -0.20 -6.98
C GLU A 164 -5.07 -1.45 -7.45
N MET A 165 -4.98 -2.45 -6.60
CA MET A 165 -4.30 -3.71 -6.89
C MET A 165 -5.29 -4.67 -7.55
N LYS A 166 -4.86 -5.31 -8.65
CA LYS A 166 -5.59 -6.43 -9.25
C LYS A 166 -4.67 -7.60 -9.45
N TYR A 167 -4.97 -8.71 -8.80
CA TYR A 167 -4.18 -9.92 -8.86
C TYR A 167 -4.86 -10.97 -9.75
N GLY A 168 -4.29 -11.23 -10.92
CA GLY A 168 -4.87 -12.09 -11.94
C GLY A 168 -6.13 -11.50 -12.60
N ASP A 169 -6.74 -12.29 -13.47
CA ASP A 169 -7.82 -11.84 -14.36
C ASP A 169 -9.24 -11.89 -13.79
N ASP A 170 -9.43 -12.50 -12.61
CA ASP A 170 -10.75 -12.64 -11.98
C ASP A 170 -11.19 -11.38 -11.24
N ALA A 171 -10.28 -10.46 -10.94
CA ALA A 171 -10.58 -9.23 -10.22
C ALA A 171 -10.86 -8.02 -11.13
N LEU A 172 -10.79 -8.18 -12.46
CA LEU A 172 -10.76 -7.07 -13.40
C LEU A 172 -12.14 -6.47 -13.73
N ASP A 173 -13.23 -7.19 -13.47
CA ASP A 173 -14.61 -6.78 -13.79
C ASP A 173 -15.55 -6.83 -12.58
N GLY A 174 -16.84 -6.55 -12.82
CA GLY A 174 -17.87 -6.54 -11.78
C GLY A 174 -17.85 -5.32 -10.86
N SER A 175 -18.48 -5.45 -9.69
CA SER A 175 -18.69 -4.36 -8.71
C SER A 175 -17.44 -3.89 -7.98
N ALA A 176 -16.31 -4.58 -8.18
CA ALA A 176 -14.99 -4.23 -7.67
C ALA A 176 -13.95 -4.24 -8.81
N GLY A 177 -14.41 -4.09 -10.06
CA GLY A 177 -13.56 -4.03 -11.25
C GLY A 177 -13.02 -2.63 -11.52
N LEU A 178 -12.18 -2.49 -12.55
CA LEU A 178 -11.44 -1.26 -12.87
C LEU A 178 -12.33 -0.01 -13.00
N VAL A 179 -13.48 -0.15 -13.68
CA VAL A 179 -14.42 0.95 -13.91
C VAL A 179 -15.11 1.40 -12.62
N ALA A 180 -15.40 0.48 -11.70
CA ALA A 180 -16.00 0.83 -10.42
C ALA A 180 -15.05 1.72 -9.60
N HIS A 181 -13.79 1.28 -9.47
CA HIS A 181 -12.76 2.05 -8.77
C HIS A 181 -12.47 3.40 -9.42
N LEU A 182 -12.47 3.48 -10.76
CA LEU A 182 -12.31 4.74 -11.48
C LEU A 182 -13.37 5.78 -11.05
N ASN A 183 -14.63 5.34 -10.92
CA ASN A 183 -15.72 6.21 -10.51
C ASN A 183 -15.67 6.55 -9.02
N ASP A 184 -15.29 5.60 -8.16
CA ASP A 184 -15.14 5.83 -6.71
C ASP A 184 -14.06 6.89 -6.43
N VAL A 185 -12.93 6.82 -7.13
CA VAL A 185 -11.85 7.82 -7.01
C VAL A 185 -12.29 9.16 -7.58
N GLN A 186 -13.07 9.20 -8.67
CA GLN A 186 -13.66 10.44 -9.18
C GLN A 186 -14.57 11.12 -8.18
N ALA A 187 -15.46 10.36 -7.53
CA ALA A 187 -16.35 10.88 -6.51
C ALA A 187 -15.56 11.44 -5.32
N PHE A 188 -14.47 10.77 -4.93
CA PHE A 188 -13.63 11.21 -3.81
C PHE A 188 -12.79 12.45 -4.15
N VAL A 189 -12.04 12.43 -5.26
CA VAL A 189 -11.15 13.54 -5.66
C VAL A 189 -11.95 14.80 -6.04
N GLY A 190 -13.17 14.64 -6.57
CA GLY A 190 -14.07 15.75 -6.85
C GLY A 190 -14.71 16.39 -5.60
N GLY A 191 -14.52 15.83 -4.41
CA GLY A 191 -15.10 16.30 -3.16
C GLY A 191 -14.20 17.28 -2.37
N ALA A 192 -14.77 17.92 -1.35
CA ALA A 192 -14.06 18.88 -0.48
C ALA A 192 -12.99 18.23 0.45
N ALA A 193 -12.91 16.90 0.47
CA ALA A 193 -12.06 16.11 1.35
C ALA A 193 -10.56 16.12 1.00
N MET A 194 -10.20 16.60 -0.21
CA MET A 194 -8.83 16.45 -0.74
C MET A 194 -7.75 17.12 0.10
N HIS A 195 -8.02 18.32 0.64
CA HIS A 195 -7.10 19.00 1.52
C HIS A 195 -6.78 18.19 2.78
N GLN A 196 -7.83 17.66 3.42
CA GLN A 196 -7.70 16.85 4.63
C GLN A 196 -6.99 15.52 4.36
N PHE A 197 -7.27 14.90 3.20
CA PHE A 197 -6.60 13.69 2.76
C PHE A 197 -5.11 13.91 2.53
N CYS A 198 -4.72 14.97 1.83
CA CYS A 198 -3.30 15.30 1.61
C CYS A 198 -2.58 15.61 2.93
N ALA A 199 -3.21 16.36 3.83
CA ALA A 199 -2.66 16.67 5.14
C ALA A 199 -2.46 15.41 6.01
N ASP A 200 -3.43 14.50 5.99
CA ASP A 200 -3.35 13.23 6.71
C ASP A 200 -2.27 12.31 6.15
N MET A 201 -2.21 12.14 4.82
CA MET A 201 -1.16 11.34 4.18
C MET A 201 0.23 11.93 4.38
N ALA A 202 0.38 13.25 4.37
CA ALA A 202 1.65 13.91 4.71
C ALA A 202 2.06 13.60 6.16
N LYS A 203 1.09 13.58 7.07
CA LYS A 203 1.32 13.21 8.48
C LYS A 203 1.73 11.75 8.60
N VAL A 204 0.98 10.81 8.02
CA VAL A 204 1.29 9.37 8.06
C VAL A 204 2.67 9.11 7.45
N PHE A 205 2.98 9.71 6.32
CA PHE A 205 4.29 9.57 5.67
C PHE A 205 5.43 10.04 6.58
N ARG A 206 5.32 11.24 7.20
CA ARG A 206 6.30 11.72 8.18
C ARG A 206 6.45 10.77 9.35
N GLN A 207 5.34 10.27 9.89
CA GLN A 207 5.36 9.31 10.99
C GLN A 207 6.12 8.03 10.59
N LYS A 208 5.86 7.47 9.40
CA LYS A 208 6.58 6.30 8.91
C LYS A 208 8.08 6.56 8.71
N CYS A 209 8.46 7.73 8.21
CA CYS A 209 9.86 8.15 8.11
C CYS A 209 10.52 8.25 9.51
N GLU A 210 9.84 8.87 10.47
CA GLU A 210 10.35 9.05 11.83
C GLU A 210 10.48 7.75 12.61
N LEU A 211 9.56 6.80 12.38
CA LEU A 211 9.62 5.46 12.95
C LEU A 211 10.50 4.51 12.15
N GLY A 212 11.26 4.98 11.15
CA GLY A 212 12.18 4.14 10.38
C GLY A 212 11.50 3.03 9.54
N LEU A 213 10.19 3.14 9.32
CA LEU A 213 9.46 2.25 8.40
C LEU A 213 9.70 2.63 6.93
N ILE A 214 10.14 3.87 6.71
CA ILE A 214 10.69 4.38 5.44
C ILE A 214 12.05 5.00 5.79
N SER A 215 13.02 4.14 6.09
CA SER A 215 14.30 4.52 6.68
C SER A 215 15.11 5.49 5.81
N ASP A 216 15.04 5.35 4.49
CA ASP A 216 15.79 6.20 3.55
C ASP A 216 15.33 7.67 3.57
N MET A 217 14.11 7.92 4.04
CA MET A 217 13.53 9.27 4.16
C MET A 217 13.57 9.78 5.60
N ALA A 218 14.23 9.06 6.53
CA ALA A 218 14.34 9.48 7.91
C ALA A 218 15.03 10.85 8.08
N GLY A 219 15.80 11.36 7.11
CA GLY A 219 16.35 12.71 7.17
C GLY A 219 15.35 13.85 6.88
N LYS A 220 14.15 13.53 6.38
CA LYS A 220 13.18 14.48 5.79
C LYS A 220 11.92 14.64 6.65
N LYS A 221 12.10 15.08 7.91
CA LYS A 221 11.05 14.91 8.95
C LYS A 221 10.07 16.07 9.10
N HIS A 222 10.36 17.28 8.62
CA HIS A 222 9.72 18.46 9.21
C HIS A 222 8.86 19.35 8.30
N HIS A 223 8.98 19.30 6.96
CA HIS A 223 8.20 20.22 6.10
C HIS A 223 7.63 19.61 4.82
N ILE A 224 7.42 18.28 4.81
CA ILE A 224 6.79 17.63 3.66
C ILE A 224 5.34 18.10 3.55
N THR A 225 5.05 18.80 2.46
CA THR A 225 3.69 19.12 2.03
C THR A 225 3.37 18.31 0.78
N ILE A 226 2.14 17.83 0.71
CA ILE A 226 1.65 17.06 -0.42
C ILE A 226 0.69 17.94 -1.21
N SER A 227 0.95 18.09 -2.50
CA SER A 227 0.07 18.85 -3.40
C SER A 227 -1.25 18.12 -3.62
N GLU A 228 -2.33 18.89 -3.66
CA GLU A 228 -3.67 18.44 -4.07
C GLU A 228 -3.79 18.32 -5.60
N GLU A 229 -2.81 18.87 -6.34
CA GLU A 229 -2.75 18.77 -7.79
C GLU A 229 -2.00 17.52 -8.26
N ASN A 230 -2.27 17.11 -9.51
CA ASN A 230 -1.56 16.01 -10.18
C ASN A 230 -1.63 14.68 -9.41
N ILE A 231 -2.79 14.41 -8.82
CA ILE A 231 -3.10 13.11 -8.24
C ILE A 231 -3.13 12.07 -9.37
N GLU A 232 -2.67 10.86 -9.05
CA GLU A 232 -2.68 9.73 -9.97
C GLU A 232 -3.59 8.63 -9.45
N LEU A 233 -4.41 8.05 -10.34
CA LEU A 233 -5.03 6.76 -10.12
C LEU A 233 -4.19 5.72 -10.87
N ILE A 234 -3.60 4.79 -10.13
CA ILE A 234 -2.74 3.74 -10.67
C ILE A 234 -3.45 2.40 -10.52
N PHE A 235 -3.76 1.75 -11.63
CA PHE A 235 -4.11 0.32 -11.60
C PHE A 235 -2.82 -0.49 -11.64
N LEU A 236 -2.53 -1.22 -10.56
CA LEU A 236 -1.41 -2.14 -10.49
C LEU A 236 -1.91 -3.54 -10.83
N ILE A 237 -1.58 -3.98 -12.04
CA ILE A 237 -2.03 -5.28 -12.56
C ILE A 237 -0.92 -6.30 -12.35
N ALA A 238 -1.11 -7.20 -11.40
CA ALA A 238 -0.18 -8.27 -11.06
C ALA A 238 -0.62 -9.60 -11.70
N ASN A 239 0.31 -10.28 -12.37
CA ASN A 239 0.12 -11.63 -12.93
C ASN A 239 -1.12 -11.76 -13.86
N HIS A 240 -1.36 -10.76 -14.71
CA HIS A 240 -2.30 -10.88 -15.82
C HIS A 240 -1.78 -11.87 -16.87
N ASP A 241 -2.64 -12.77 -17.32
CA ASP A 241 -2.36 -13.68 -18.43
C ASP A 241 -2.59 -12.94 -19.77
N PRO A 242 -1.54 -12.71 -20.58
CA PRO A 242 -1.64 -11.92 -21.82
C PRO A 242 -2.59 -12.51 -22.87
N ASP A 243 -2.90 -13.81 -22.79
CA ASP A 243 -3.86 -14.47 -23.69
C ASP A 243 -5.33 -14.16 -23.31
N LYS A 244 -5.58 -13.55 -22.14
CA LYS A 244 -6.93 -13.20 -21.69
C LYS A 244 -7.38 -11.85 -22.23
N THR A 245 -8.64 -11.78 -22.63
CA THR A 245 -9.25 -10.58 -23.21
C THR A 245 -9.91 -9.66 -22.19
N ARG A 246 -10.03 -10.09 -20.92
CA ARG A 246 -10.76 -9.34 -19.86
C ARG A 246 -10.14 -7.98 -19.59
N LEU A 247 -8.81 -7.90 -19.41
CA LEU A 247 -8.12 -6.62 -19.20
C LEU A 247 -8.36 -5.67 -20.39
N ARG A 248 -8.24 -6.18 -21.62
CA ARG A 248 -8.50 -5.41 -22.84
C ARG A 248 -9.92 -4.86 -22.87
N ALA A 249 -10.91 -5.67 -22.51
CA ALA A 249 -12.30 -5.24 -22.46
C ALA A 249 -12.52 -4.12 -21.42
N ALA A 250 -11.98 -4.27 -20.21
CA ALA A 250 -12.08 -3.26 -19.15
C ALA A 250 -11.38 -1.94 -19.53
N VAL A 251 -10.18 -2.01 -20.12
CA VAL A 251 -9.44 -0.83 -20.59
C VAL A 251 -10.19 -0.11 -21.72
N ASN A 252 -10.74 -0.85 -22.69
CA ASN A 252 -11.55 -0.25 -23.74
C ASN A 252 -12.80 0.45 -23.19
N GLN A 253 -13.45 -0.13 -22.18
CA GLN A 253 -14.58 0.49 -21.51
C GLN A 253 -14.18 1.79 -20.81
N MET A 254 -13.06 1.81 -20.07
CA MET A 254 -12.54 3.03 -19.46
C MET A 254 -12.15 4.08 -20.49
N ALA A 255 -11.50 3.70 -21.59
CA ALA A 255 -11.14 4.62 -22.66
C ALA A 255 -12.38 5.30 -23.25
N ASN A 256 -13.45 4.54 -23.46
CA ASN A 256 -14.73 5.08 -23.88
C ASN A 256 -15.33 6.06 -22.85
N LEU A 257 -15.27 5.76 -21.56
CA LEU A 257 -15.75 6.68 -20.51
C LEU A 257 -14.95 7.98 -20.48
N VAL A 258 -13.62 7.89 -20.47
CA VAL A 258 -12.72 9.05 -20.44
C VAL A 258 -12.91 9.96 -21.64
N ALA A 259 -13.22 9.40 -22.82
CA ALA A 259 -13.52 10.19 -24.02
C ALA A 259 -14.80 11.04 -23.89
N HIS A 260 -15.74 10.65 -23.03
CA HIS A 260 -17.03 11.35 -22.85
C HIS A 260 -17.10 12.14 -21.54
N GLN A 261 -16.21 11.85 -20.58
CA GLN A 261 -16.18 12.47 -19.26
C GLN A 261 -14.72 12.66 -18.82
N PRO A 262 -14.19 13.91 -18.81
CA PRO A 262 -12.84 14.15 -18.32
C PRO A 262 -12.74 13.88 -16.82
N TYR A 263 -11.64 13.27 -16.40
CA TYR A 263 -11.33 12.99 -14.99
C TYR A 263 -10.30 14.01 -14.47
N PRO A 264 -10.38 14.43 -13.19
CA PRO A 264 -9.50 15.46 -12.62
C PRO A 264 -8.11 14.94 -12.20
N PHE A 265 -7.74 13.73 -12.61
CA PHE A 265 -6.49 13.06 -12.26
C PHE A 265 -5.94 12.25 -13.42
N ALA A 266 -4.65 11.92 -13.36
CA ALA A 266 -4.03 11.05 -14.36
C ALA A 266 -4.39 9.58 -14.08
N ILE A 267 -4.91 8.87 -15.09
CA ILE A 267 -5.13 7.42 -15.03
C ILE A 267 -3.88 6.73 -15.58
N LYS A 268 -3.30 5.83 -14.78
CA LYS A 268 -2.09 5.10 -15.12
C LYS A 268 -2.27 3.60 -14.88
N PHE A 269 -1.47 2.83 -15.60
CA PHE A 269 -1.33 1.40 -15.37
C PHE A 269 0.12 1.13 -14.98
N ALA A 270 0.32 0.62 -13.78
CA ALA A 270 1.58 0.01 -13.40
C ALA A 270 1.54 -1.44 -13.89
N ALA A 271 2.38 -1.73 -14.87
CA ALA A 271 2.66 -3.07 -15.33
C ALA A 271 4.13 -3.38 -15.03
N SER A 272 4.41 -4.54 -14.44
CA SER A 272 5.78 -5.02 -14.33
C SER A 272 6.38 -5.11 -15.74
N SER A 273 7.53 -4.50 -15.98
CA SER A 273 8.22 -4.65 -17.26
C SER A 273 8.65 -6.11 -17.42
N MET A 274 8.07 -6.79 -18.41
CA MET A 274 8.46 -8.12 -18.91
C MET A 274 8.21 -9.36 -18.03
N MET A 275 7.99 -9.29 -16.72
CA MET A 275 7.24 -10.33 -15.98
C MET A 275 6.93 -9.87 -14.55
N GLY A 276 5.77 -10.28 -14.02
CA GLY A 276 5.62 -10.51 -12.59
C GLY A 276 6.41 -11.76 -12.18
N TYR A 277 6.13 -12.36 -11.03
CA TYR A 277 6.75 -13.66 -10.69
C TYR A 277 6.04 -14.85 -11.36
N ALA A 278 4.90 -14.63 -12.03
CA ALA A 278 4.30 -15.61 -12.92
C ALA A 278 5.04 -15.64 -14.28
N LEU A 279 5.47 -16.83 -14.70
CA LEU A 279 6.20 -17.04 -15.95
C LEU A 279 5.21 -17.33 -17.09
N TYR A 280 5.16 -16.45 -18.08
CA TYR A 280 4.38 -16.62 -19.32
C TYR A 280 5.33 -16.74 -20.50
N ALA A 281 4.97 -17.52 -21.52
CA ALA A 281 5.83 -17.71 -22.70
C ALA A 281 5.97 -16.44 -23.54
N ASP A 282 4.91 -15.64 -23.66
CA ASP A 282 4.86 -14.43 -24.50
C ASP A 282 5.96 -13.39 -24.19
N PRO A 283 6.22 -13.00 -22.92
CA PRO A 283 7.27 -12.02 -22.65
C PRO A 283 8.70 -12.61 -22.59
N MET A 284 8.89 -13.92 -22.76
CA MET A 284 10.23 -14.54 -22.72
C MET A 284 11.08 -14.07 -23.88
N LYS A 285 12.34 -13.71 -23.60
CA LYS A 285 13.31 -13.27 -24.61
C LYS A 285 14.35 -14.34 -24.85
N THR A 286 14.67 -14.56 -26.12
CA THR A 286 15.90 -15.23 -26.52
C THR A 286 17.11 -14.39 -26.12
N LEU A 287 18.30 -15.01 -26.08
CA LEU A 287 19.55 -14.31 -25.76
C LEU A 287 19.79 -13.12 -26.70
N GLY A 288 19.54 -13.30 -28.01
CA GLY A 288 19.71 -12.24 -29.01
C GLY A 288 18.77 -11.05 -28.79
N GLU A 289 17.49 -11.31 -28.51
CA GLU A 289 16.52 -10.25 -28.21
C GLU A 289 16.87 -9.49 -26.92
N MET A 290 17.40 -10.19 -25.91
CA MET A 290 17.84 -9.54 -24.68
C MET A 290 19.06 -8.65 -24.91
N GLN A 291 20.04 -9.12 -25.70
CA GLN A 291 21.23 -8.33 -26.05
C GLN A 291 20.84 -7.04 -26.80
N GLU A 292 19.99 -7.12 -27.82
CA GLU A 292 19.52 -5.94 -28.55
C GLU A 292 18.76 -4.95 -27.65
N MET A 293 17.96 -5.45 -26.71
CA MET A 293 17.22 -4.59 -25.79
C MET A 293 18.13 -3.82 -24.84
N LEU A 294 19.21 -4.45 -24.37
CA LEU A 294 20.20 -3.81 -23.50
C LEU A 294 21.05 -2.78 -24.26
N GLU A 295 21.33 -3.01 -25.53
CA GLU A 295 22.10 -2.10 -26.37
C GLU A 295 21.29 -0.85 -26.80
N LYS A 296 19.97 -0.95 -26.96
CA LYS A 296 19.08 0.17 -27.33
C LYS A 296 18.88 1.23 -26.23
N LYS A 297 19.31 0.96 -25.00
CA LYS A 297 19.20 1.89 -23.85
C LYS A 297 20.53 2.58 -23.48
N ALA A 298 21.60 2.34 -24.24
CA ALA A 298 22.90 3.01 -24.08
C ALA A 298 23.02 4.27 -24.95
#